data_AF-A0A8I1GRN9-F1
#
_entry.id   AF-A0A8I1GRN9-F1
#
_cell.length_a   1.000
_cell.length_b   1.000
_cell.length_c   1.000
_cell.angle_alpha   90.00
_cell.angle_beta   90.00
_cell.angle_gamma   90.00
#
_symmetry.space_group_name_H-M   'P 1'
#
loop_
_entity.id
_entity.type
_entity.pdbx_description
1 polymer ?
#
loop_
_entity_poly.entity_id
_entity_poly.type
_entity_poly.pdbx_seq_one_letter_code
_entity_poly.pdbx_strand_id
1 'polypeptide(L)'
;MRFLLKDEYRNFHIATYNIEKDKLEIWEKDDKDKSILDFDYNPINNKLVIVSFSEAEDKKKLEETNEKQITMRPAKYSLDIYNVDGNKEKHVSLVEKFISGASFADDESSVIFSYDENLTNPTSHVAEINLNSKKIKPLFDDTEKHFKIRALKYSEKSEGFFFLSSLYDSKKDYNTLGSPKESVLSYYDIKKKTVKDIWHTDKGVIVNYSMEIK
;
A
#
# COMPACT_ATOMS: atom_id res chain seq x y z
N MET A 1 12.96 5.14 -0.57
CA MET A 1 12.97 3.67 -0.78
C MET A 1 12.77 2.96 0.55
N ARG A 2 12.17 1.76 0.55
CA ARG A 2 12.04 0.94 1.77
C ARG A 2 13.35 0.19 2.02
N PHE A 3 13.88 0.24 3.24
CA PHE A 3 15.22 -0.22 3.59
C PHE A 3 15.20 -1.09 4.85
N LEU A 4 15.91 -2.23 4.84
CA LEU A 4 16.08 -3.09 6.00
C LEU A 4 17.52 -2.95 6.51
N LEU A 5 17.69 -2.58 7.78
CA LEU A 5 19.00 -2.52 8.44
C LEU A 5 19.52 -3.95 8.66
N LYS A 6 20.81 -4.21 8.43
CA LYS A 6 21.41 -5.53 8.62
C LYS A 6 21.48 -5.92 10.11
N ASP A 7 21.33 -7.21 10.36
CA ASP A 7 21.77 -8.00 11.52
C ASP A 7 21.16 -7.75 12.92
N GLU A 8 20.27 -6.78 13.14
CA GLU A 8 19.58 -6.64 14.45
C GLU A 8 18.07 -6.33 14.38
N TYR A 9 17.57 -5.87 13.24
CA TYR A 9 16.25 -5.25 13.13
C TYR A 9 15.34 -6.00 12.15
N ARG A 10 14.08 -6.20 12.55
CA ARG A 10 13.03 -6.76 11.68
C ARG A 10 12.22 -5.68 10.97
N ASN A 11 12.24 -4.45 11.50
CA ASN A 11 11.48 -3.35 10.94
C ASN A 11 12.16 -2.76 9.69
N PHE A 12 11.32 -2.31 8.77
CA PHE A 12 11.76 -1.56 7.60
C PHE A 12 11.70 -0.06 7.87
N HIS A 13 12.62 0.69 7.26
CA HIS A 13 12.72 2.14 7.32
C HIS A 13 12.52 2.76 5.94
N ILE A 14 12.34 4.09 5.90
CA ILE A 14 12.58 4.86 4.67
C ILE A 14 14.05 5.25 4.59
N ALA A 15 14.62 5.14 3.40
CA ALA A 15 15.88 5.76 3.06
C ALA A 15 15.74 6.67 1.82
N THR A 16 16.45 7.78 1.83
CA THR A 16 16.63 8.69 0.69
C THR A 16 18.08 8.63 0.23
N TYR A 17 18.29 8.68 -1.08
CA TYR A 17 19.62 8.69 -1.68
C TYR A 17 19.79 9.95 -2.51
N ASN A 18 20.73 10.80 -2.12
CA ASN A 18 21.08 12.01 -2.84
C ASN A 18 22.10 11.65 -3.94
N ILE A 19 21.68 11.74 -5.20
CA ILE A 19 22.50 11.37 -6.36
C ILE A 19 23.69 12.31 -6.53
N GLU A 20 23.52 13.61 -6.29
CA GLU A 20 24.58 14.62 -6.45
C GLU A 20 25.70 14.46 -5.40
N LYS A 21 25.33 14.07 -4.18
CA LYS A 21 26.23 13.94 -3.03
C LYS A 21 26.69 12.50 -2.79
N ASP A 22 26.19 11.54 -3.57
CA ASP A 22 26.39 10.10 -3.35
C ASP A 22 26.15 9.69 -1.88
N LYS A 23 25.05 10.18 -1.31
CA LYS A 23 24.78 10.05 0.13
C LYS A 23 23.45 9.38 0.39
N LEU A 24 23.49 8.26 1.12
CA LEU A 24 22.31 7.59 1.68
C LEU A 24 21.99 8.17 3.06
N GLU A 25 20.72 8.47 3.29
CA GLU A 25 20.18 8.87 4.57
C GLU A 25 19.00 7.95 4.94
N ILE A 26 18.99 7.47 6.18
CA ILE A 26 17.97 6.54 6.69
C ILE A 26 17.18 7.28 7.75
N TRP A 27 15.87 7.36 7.56
CA TRP A 27 14.96 8.06 8.46
C TRP A 27 14.70 7.21 9.69
N GLU A 28 14.68 7.86 10.87
CA GLU A 28 14.36 7.23 12.16
C GLU A 28 15.13 5.91 12.39
N LYS A 29 16.41 5.84 12.00
CA LYS A 29 17.23 4.61 12.01
C LYS A 29 17.32 3.91 13.38
N ASP A 30 17.08 4.66 14.46
CA ASP A 30 17.21 4.17 15.84
C ASP A 30 15.85 3.69 16.41
N ASP A 31 14.74 3.88 15.68
CA ASP A 31 13.43 3.31 16.02
C ASP A 31 13.42 1.81 15.69
N LYS A 32 13.09 0.99 16.69
CA LYS A 32 13.13 -0.48 16.61
C LYS A 32 11.75 -1.12 16.53
N ASP A 33 10.69 -0.33 16.69
CA ASP A 33 9.32 -0.83 16.74
C ASP A 33 8.54 -0.42 15.49
N LYS A 34 8.72 0.81 15.01
CA LYS A 34 8.01 1.29 13.82
C LYS A 34 8.60 0.66 12.56
N SER A 35 7.75 -0.01 11.79
CA SER A 35 8.10 -0.64 10.52
C SER A 35 7.28 -0.06 9.39
N ILE A 36 7.97 0.30 8.31
CA ILE A 36 7.35 0.78 7.09
C ILE A 36 6.81 -0.41 6.32
N LEU A 37 5.51 -0.41 6.05
CA LEU A 37 4.86 -1.36 5.16
C LEU A 37 5.00 -0.92 3.71
N ASP A 38 4.56 0.30 3.41
CA ASP A 38 4.51 0.86 2.08
C ASP A 38 4.65 2.38 2.10
N PHE A 39 4.98 2.98 0.97
CA PHE A 39 5.00 4.42 0.77
C PHE A 39 4.72 4.79 -0.67
N ASP A 40 4.10 5.95 -0.88
CA ASP A 40 3.92 6.54 -2.20
C ASP A 40 4.39 7.99 -2.18
N TYR A 41 5.07 8.39 -3.25
CA TYR A 41 5.62 9.73 -3.43
C TYR A 41 4.82 10.47 -4.48
N ASN A 42 4.34 11.66 -4.12
CA ASN A 42 3.67 12.57 -5.04
C ASN A 42 4.64 13.69 -5.46
N PRO A 43 5.07 13.72 -6.74
CA PRO A 43 6.02 14.72 -7.23
C PRO A 43 5.43 16.12 -7.40
N ILE A 44 4.09 16.28 -7.42
CA ILE A 44 3.45 17.58 -7.60
C ILE A 44 3.58 18.43 -6.32
N ASN A 45 3.40 17.80 -5.16
CA ASN A 45 3.48 18.47 -3.86
C ASN A 45 4.73 18.13 -3.05
N ASN A 46 5.62 17.27 -3.58
CA ASN A 46 6.83 16.78 -2.91
C ASN A 46 6.56 16.17 -1.53
N LYS A 47 5.48 15.37 -1.43
CA LYS A 47 5.11 14.68 -0.20
C LYS A 47 5.04 13.18 -0.38
N LEU A 48 5.15 12.48 0.73
CA LEU A 48 4.98 11.04 0.81
C LEU A 48 3.81 10.71 1.71
N VAL A 49 2.97 9.78 1.28
CA VAL A 49 2.16 9.01 2.23
C VAL A 49 2.96 7.79 2.65
N ILE A 50 3.04 7.55 3.95
CA ILE A 50 3.72 6.41 4.55
C ILE A 50 2.71 5.59 5.32
N VAL A 51 2.73 4.28 5.07
CA VAL A 51 2.01 3.28 5.85
C VAL A 51 3.00 2.58 6.77
N SER A 52 2.78 2.67 8.08
CA SER A 52 3.65 2.04 9.08
C SER A 52 2.87 1.32 10.17
N PHE A 53 3.48 0.36 10.85
CA PHE A 53 2.91 -0.38 11.98
C PHE A 53 3.96 -0.63 13.07
N SER A 54 3.53 -1.15 14.21
CA SER A 54 4.40 -1.59 15.31
C SER A 54 4.75 -3.08 15.14
N GLU A 55 6.04 -3.40 15.04
CA GLU A 55 6.53 -4.79 15.01
C GLU A 55 6.15 -5.54 16.29
N ALA A 56 6.18 -4.87 17.45
CA ALA A 56 5.78 -5.48 18.71
C ALA A 56 4.29 -5.85 18.71
N GLU A 57 3.42 -4.98 18.17
CA GLU A 57 1.99 -5.29 18.04
C GLU A 57 1.75 -6.44 17.06
N ASP A 58 2.37 -6.39 15.88
CA ASP A 58 2.21 -7.41 14.84
C ASP A 58 2.69 -8.78 15.33
N LYS A 59 3.86 -8.82 15.96
CA LYS A 59 4.40 -10.05 16.57
C LYS A 59 3.47 -10.61 17.65
N LYS A 60 2.93 -9.76 18.53
CA LYS A 60 1.97 -10.20 19.55
C LYS A 60 0.71 -10.80 18.91
N LYS A 61 0.18 -10.16 17.87
CA LYS A 61 -1.00 -10.67 17.14
C LYS A 61 -0.70 -12.01 16.48
N LEU A 62 0.50 -12.19 15.92
CA LEU A 62 0.95 -13.47 15.35
C LEU A 62 1.08 -14.57 16.43
N GLU A 63 1.69 -14.26 17.58
CA GLU A 63 1.82 -15.21 18.70
C GLU A 63 0.45 -15.65 19.20
N GLU A 64 -0.48 -14.72 19.44
CA GLU A 64 -1.85 -15.04 19.85
C GLU A 64 -2.60 -15.89 18.82
N THR A 65 -2.37 -15.63 17.53
CA THR A 65 -2.95 -16.40 16.42
C THR A 65 -2.50 -17.85 16.48
N ASN A 66 -1.19 -18.07 16.66
CA ASN A 66 -0.59 -19.41 16.74
C ASN A 66 -1.02 -20.15 18.01
N GLU A 67 -1.07 -19.48 19.16
CA GLU A 67 -1.49 -20.09 20.43
C GLU A 67 -2.96 -20.51 20.40
N LYS A 68 -3.83 -19.64 19.88
CA LYS A 68 -5.29 -19.86 19.90
C LYS A 68 -5.80 -20.58 18.66
N GLN A 69 -4.95 -20.80 17.65
CA GLN A 69 -5.32 -21.40 16.35
C GLN A 69 -6.48 -20.65 15.69
N ILE A 70 -6.45 -19.32 15.73
CA ILE A 70 -7.45 -18.44 15.12
C ILE A 70 -6.89 -17.78 13.86
N THR A 71 -7.74 -17.10 13.08
CA THR A 71 -7.27 -16.26 11.98
C THR A 71 -6.52 -15.04 12.51
N MET A 72 -5.40 -14.70 11.86
CA MET A 72 -4.61 -13.51 12.21
C MET A 72 -5.45 -12.25 12.04
N ARG A 73 -5.31 -11.32 12.99
CA ARG A 73 -5.90 -9.98 12.93
C ARG A 73 -4.84 -8.97 12.48
N PRO A 74 -5.22 -7.94 11.70
CA PRO A 74 -4.27 -6.93 11.25
C PRO A 74 -3.73 -6.13 12.44
N ALA A 75 -2.47 -5.73 12.41
CA ALA A 75 -1.93 -4.67 13.29
C ALA A 75 -2.63 -3.32 13.02
N LYS A 76 -2.44 -2.34 13.90
CA LYS A 76 -2.88 -0.97 13.61
C LYS A 76 -1.87 -0.29 12.71
N TYR A 77 -2.29 -0.01 11.49
CA TYR A 77 -1.49 0.74 10.53
C TYR A 77 -1.74 2.24 10.70
N SER A 78 -0.66 3.02 10.82
CA SER A 78 -0.67 4.47 10.71
C SER A 78 -0.50 4.89 9.26
N LEU A 79 -1.40 5.76 8.79
CA LEU A 79 -1.21 6.51 7.56
C LEU A 79 -0.79 7.92 7.94
N ASP A 80 0.36 8.35 7.44
CA ASP A 80 0.99 9.61 7.80
C ASP A 80 1.56 10.29 6.54
N ILE A 81 1.51 11.62 6.50
CA ILE A 81 2.12 12.43 5.43
C ILE A 81 3.44 12.98 5.91
N TYR A 82 4.48 12.82 5.09
CA TYR A 82 5.83 13.32 5.31
C TYR A 82 6.27 14.19 4.14
N ASN A 83 7.18 15.13 4.39
CA ASN A 83 7.94 15.76 3.31
C ASN A 83 9.18 14.93 2.92
N VAL A 84 9.82 15.32 1.83
CA VAL A 84 11.01 14.65 1.28
C VAL A 84 12.24 14.68 2.20
N ASP A 85 12.26 15.55 3.21
CA ASP A 85 13.31 15.61 4.23
C ASP A 85 13.07 14.64 5.39
N GLY A 86 11.99 13.87 5.36
CA GLY A 86 11.66 12.89 6.39
C GLY A 86 10.93 13.44 7.61
N ASN A 87 10.47 14.69 7.55
CA ASN A 87 9.65 15.25 8.63
C ASN A 87 8.19 14.86 8.45
N LYS A 88 7.60 14.31 9.50
CA LYS A 88 6.15 14.05 9.56
C LYS A 88 5.39 15.37 9.61
N GLU A 89 4.57 15.64 8.61
CA GLU A 89 3.75 16.85 8.56
C GLU A 89 2.36 16.64 9.15
N LYS A 90 1.76 15.46 8.93
CA LYS A 90 0.37 15.22 9.28
C LYS A 90 0.08 13.76 9.58
N HIS A 91 -0.69 13.52 10.64
CA HIS A 91 -1.33 12.22 10.86
C HIS A 91 -2.66 12.14 10.10
N VAL A 92 -2.84 11.10 9.29
CA VAL A 92 -4.07 10.89 8.52
C VAL A 92 -5.08 10.11 9.35
N SER A 93 -4.76 8.84 9.66
CA SER A 93 -5.63 7.92 10.39
C SER A 93 -4.85 6.72 10.92
N LEU A 94 -5.45 6.03 11.90
CA LEU A 94 -5.12 4.66 12.25
C LEU A 94 -6.14 3.72 11.62
N VAL A 95 -5.70 2.61 11.02
CA VAL A 95 -6.54 1.64 10.32
C VAL A 95 -6.17 0.23 10.76
N GLU A 96 -7.16 -0.55 11.20
CA GLU A 96 -7.00 -1.94 11.62
C GLU A 96 -7.56 -2.88 10.52
N LYS A 97 -6.93 -2.84 9.35
CA LYS A 97 -7.22 -3.65 8.15
C LYS A 97 -5.88 -4.06 7.52
N PHE A 98 -5.80 -5.16 6.77
CA PHE A 98 -4.57 -5.57 6.11
C PHE A 98 -4.27 -4.66 4.92
N ILE A 99 -3.62 -3.52 5.14
CA ILE A 99 -3.31 -2.56 4.07
C ILE A 99 -2.32 -3.20 3.09
N SER A 100 -2.53 -2.98 1.79
CA SER A 100 -1.68 -3.48 0.70
C SER A 100 -1.12 -2.38 -0.20
N GLY A 101 -1.56 -1.13 0.00
CA GLY A 101 -1.03 0.04 -0.69
C GLY A 101 -1.72 1.32 -0.28
N ALA A 102 -1.08 2.46 -0.51
CA ALA A 102 -1.67 3.78 -0.34
C ALA A 102 -1.14 4.79 -1.35
N SER A 103 -1.93 5.83 -1.66
CA SER A 103 -1.51 6.94 -2.53
C SER A 103 -2.15 8.26 -2.10
N PHE A 104 -1.42 9.35 -2.32
CA PHE A 104 -1.79 10.69 -1.88
C PHE A 104 -2.21 11.58 -3.06
N ALA A 105 -3.37 12.23 -2.93
CA ALA A 105 -3.92 13.09 -3.97
C ALA A 105 -3.07 14.35 -4.21
N ASP A 106 -3.04 14.81 -5.47
CA ASP A 106 -2.26 15.99 -5.88
C ASP A 106 -2.72 17.27 -5.16
N ASP A 107 -4.03 17.38 -4.93
CA ASP A 107 -4.67 18.53 -4.28
C ASP A 107 -4.61 18.50 -2.74
N GLU A 108 -3.88 17.53 -2.18
CA GLU A 108 -3.74 17.29 -0.75
C GLU A 108 -5.06 17.05 0.01
N SER A 109 -6.15 16.74 -0.70
CA SER A 109 -7.48 16.62 -0.11
C SER A 109 -7.76 15.23 0.46
N SER A 110 -7.13 14.19 -0.06
CA SER A 110 -7.40 12.80 0.31
C SER A 110 -6.22 11.84 0.13
N VAL A 111 -6.36 10.66 0.74
CA VAL A 111 -5.49 9.50 0.55
C VAL A 111 -6.37 8.31 0.18
N ILE A 112 -6.00 7.56 -0.86
CA ILE A 112 -6.56 6.23 -1.12
C ILE A 112 -5.67 5.18 -0.49
N PHE A 113 -6.28 4.09 -0.05
CA PHE A 113 -5.57 2.92 0.42
C PHE A 113 -6.33 1.66 0.03
N SER A 114 -5.59 0.61 -0.30
CA SER A 114 -6.14 -0.72 -0.54
C SER A 114 -5.95 -1.58 0.70
N TYR A 115 -6.91 -2.45 0.99
CA TYR A 115 -6.81 -3.38 2.10
C TYR A 115 -7.54 -4.70 1.81
N ASP A 116 -7.10 -5.75 2.49
CA ASP A 116 -7.73 -7.07 2.44
C ASP A 116 -8.48 -7.35 3.75
N GLU A 117 -9.59 -8.09 3.67
CA GLU A 117 -10.33 -8.55 4.86
C GLU A 117 -9.60 -9.68 5.61
N ASN A 118 -8.77 -10.46 4.91
CA ASN A 118 -7.97 -11.54 5.49
C ASN A 118 -6.74 -11.85 4.62
N LEU A 119 -5.74 -12.53 5.18
CA LEU A 119 -4.47 -12.84 4.49
C LEU A 119 -4.52 -14.07 3.58
N THR A 120 -5.43 -15.03 3.79
CA THR A 120 -5.41 -16.34 3.13
C THR A 120 -6.26 -16.42 1.87
N ASN A 121 -7.38 -15.71 1.85
CA ASN A 121 -8.27 -15.53 0.71
C ASN A 121 -8.68 -14.05 0.65
N PRO A 122 -7.77 -13.17 0.19
CA PRO A 122 -7.98 -11.73 0.27
C PRO A 122 -9.14 -11.32 -0.64
N THR A 123 -10.19 -10.77 -0.01
CA THR A 123 -11.12 -9.87 -0.68
C THR A 123 -10.55 -8.48 -0.52
N SER A 124 -10.13 -7.89 -1.64
CA SER A 124 -9.48 -6.58 -1.64
C SER A 124 -10.50 -5.47 -1.82
N HIS A 125 -10.26 -4.37 -1.10
CA HIS A 125 -11.05 -3.15 -1.16
C HIS A 125 -10.14 -1.96 -1.38
N VAL A 126 -10.68 -0.90 -1.95
CA VAL A 126 -10.06 0.43 -2.03
C VAL A 126 -11.01 1.44 -1.38
N ALA A 127 -10.48 2.19 -0.44
CA ALA A 127 -11.19 3.27 0.23
C ALA A 127 -10.38 4.58 0.14
N GLU A 128 -11.10 5.69 0.26
CA GLU A 128 -10.56 7.04 0.30
C GLU A 128 -10.80 7.66 1.69
N ILE A 129 -9.79 8.30 2.24
CA ILE A 129 -9.89 9.12 3.45
C ILE A 129 -9.76 10.58 3.04
N ASN A 130 -10.81 11.36 3.28
CA ASN A 130 -10.73 12.81 3.14
C ASN A 130 -9.94 13.42 4.32
N LEU A 131 -8.88 14.18 4.03
CA LEU A 131 -7.93 14.64 5.04
C LEU A 131 -8.47 15.75 5.95
N ASN A 132 -9.53 16.44 5.55
CA ASN A 132 -10.17 17.50 6.32
C ASN A 132 -11.26 16.94 7.24
N SER A 133 -12.20 16.19 6.67
CA SER A 133 -13.33 15.63 7.42
C SER A 133 -13.01 14.33 8.15
N LYS A 134 -11.88 13.69 7.83
CA LYS A 134 -11.47 12.37 8.34
C LYS A 134 -12.46 11.24 8.01
N LYS A 135 -13.41 11.49 7.10
CA LYS A 135 -14.38 10.48 6.68
C LYS A 135 -13.74 9.51 5.69
N ILE A 136 -13.99 8.23 5.92
CA ILE A 136 -13.59 7.13 5.04
C ILE A 136 -14.78 6.79 4.14
N LYS A 137 -14.53 6.67 2.84
CA LYS A 137 -15.53 6.30 1.83
C LYS A 137 -15.00 5.11 1.01
N PRO A 138 -15.78 4.03 0.83
CA PRO A 138 -15.44 2.96 -0.10
C PRO A 138 -15.48 3.48 -1.54
N LEU A 139 -14.49 3.10 -2.36
CA LEU A 139 -14.40 3.47 -3.76
C LEU A 139 -14.62 2.28 -4.69
N PHE A 140 -13.93 1.17 -4.42
CA PHE A 140 -13.87 0.04 -5.32
C PHE A 140 -13.65 -1.24 -4.51
N ASP A 141 -14.42 -2.26 -4.83
CA ASP A 141 -14.22 -3.61 -4.31
C ASP A 141 -13.62 -4.45 -5.44
N ASP A 142 -12.85 -5.47 -5.09
CA ASP A 142 -12.37 -6.43 -6.06
C ASP A 142 -13.52 -7.08 -6.85
N THR A 143 -13.14 -7.64 -8.00
CA THR A 143 -14.09 -8.26 -8.91
C THR A 143 -13.58 -9.65 -9.27
N GLU A 144 -14.45 -10.49 -9.84
CA GLU A 144 -14.06 -11.79 -10.38
C GLU A 144 -12.93 -11.71 -11.44
N LYS A 145 -12.62 -10.52 -11.96
CA LYS A 145 -11.53 -10.32 -12.93
C LYS A 145 -10.28 -9.67 -12.35
N HIS A 146 -10.42 -8.91 -11.27
CA HIS A 146 -9.34 -8.12 -10.67
C HIS A 146 -9.36 -8.35 -9.17
N PHE A 147 -8.47 -9.19 -8.68
CA PHE A 147 -8.33 -9.51 -7.26
C PHE A 147 -6.89 -9.22 -6.80
N LYS A 148 -6.64 -9.17 -5.48
CA LYS A 148 -5.36 -8.74 -4.89
C LYS A 148 -4.93 -7.34 -5.33
N ILE A 149 -5.78 -6.36 -5.01
CA ILE A 149 -5.52 -4.96 -5.37
C ILE A 149 -4.40 -4.40 -4.49
N ARG A 150 -3.33 -3.91 -5.12
CA ARG A 150 -2.21 -3.26 -4.42
C ARG A 150 -1.52 -2.20 -5.27
N ALA A 151 -0.51 -1.54 -4.68
CA ALA A 151 0.31 -0.53 -5.34
C ALA A 151 -0.55 0.56 -6.00
N LEU A 152 -1.45 1.16 -5.23
CA LEU A 152 -2.30 2.25 -5.72
C LEU A 152 -1.44 3.45 -6.12
N LYS A 153 -1.83 4.13 -7.20
CA LYS A 153 -1.34 5.47 -7.54
C LYS A 153 -2.48 6.31 -8.10
N TYR A 154 -2.77 7.44 -7.48
CA TYR A 154 -3.68 8.42 -8.09
C TYR A 154 -3.21 8.78 -9.51
N SER A 155 -4.16 9.00 -10.42
CA SER A 155 -3.88 9.71 -11.65
C SER A 155 -3.82 11.21 -11.40
N GLU A 156 -3.30 11.95 -12.38
CA GLU A 156 -3.34 13.41 -12.40
C GLU A 156 -4.74 13.92 -12.06
N LYS A 157 -4.79 14.94 -11.20
CA LYS A 157 -6.04 15.59 -10.74
C LYS A 157 -6.98 14.64 -10.01
N SER A 158 -6.50 13.46 -9.59
CA SER A 158 -7.23 12.48 -8.79
C SER A 158 -8.58 12.05 -9.41
N GLU A 159 -8.67 12.02 -10.75
CA GLU A 159 -9.89 11.57 -11.46
C GLU A 159 -10.07 10.04 -11.44
N GLY A 160 -8.99 9.33 -11.10
CA GLY A 160 -8.94 7.89 -11.00
C GLY A 160 -7.66 7.43 -10.31
N PHE A 161 -7.39 6.13 -10.39
CA PHE A 161 -6.16 5.57 -9.87
C PHE A 161 -5.74 4.33 -10.65
N PHE A 162 -4.44 4.12 -10.72
CA PHE A 162 -3.80 2.91 -11.22
C PHE A 162 -3.59 1.94 -10.07
N PHE A 163 -3.61 0.66 -10.37
CA PHE A 163 -3.37 -0.40 -9.41
C PHE A 163 -2.88 -1.66 -10.08
N LEU A 164 -2.15 -2.48 -9.32
CA LEU A 164 -1.84 -3.84 -9.70
C LEU A 164 -2.95 -4.76 -9.22
N SER A 165 -3.32 -5.70 -10.08
CA SER A 165 -4.20 -6.79 -9.75
C SER A 165 -3.77 -8.05 -10.46
N SER A 166 -4.40 -9.14 -10.08
CA SER A 166 -4.21 -10.45 -10.67
C SER A 166 -5.48 -10.85 -11.42
N LEU A 167 -5.34 -11.62 -12.51
CA LEU A 167 -6.50 -12.24 -13.18
C LEU A 167 -6.92 -13.50 -12.42
N TYR A 168 -8.15 -13.51 -11.91
CA TYR A 168 -8.70 -14.69 -11.26
C TYR A 168 -9.26 -15.65 -12.32
N ASP A 169 -8.78 -16.88 -12.33
CA ASP A 169 -9.37 -17.96 -13.11
C ASP A 169 -10.16 -18.88 -12.16
N SER A 170 -11.48 -18.73 -12.14
CA SER A 170 -12.37 -19.51 -11.26
C SER A 170 -12.31 -21.02 -11.50
N LYS A 171 -11.68 -21.47 -12.59
CA LYS A 171 -11.45 -22.89 -12.91
C LYS A 171 -10.15 -23.45 -12.33
N LYS A 172 -9.28 -22.60 -11.76
CA LYS A 172 -8.00 -23.00 -11.16
C LYS A 172 -8.12 -23.04 -9.65
N ASP A 173 -7.66 -24.15 -9.07
CA ASP A 173 -7.55 -24.30 -7.62
C ASP A 173 -6.28 -23.61 -7.13
N TYR A 174 -6.45 -22.38 -6.64
CA TYR A 174 -5.37 -21.58 -6.10
C TYR A 174 -5.13 -21.93 -4.62
N ASN A 175 -4.51 -23.08 -4.37
CA ASN A 175 -3.98 -23.43 -3.04
C ASN A 175 -2.97 -22.37 -2.55
N THR A 176 -2.61 -22.37 -1.26
CA THR A 176 -1.75 -21.36 -0.60
C THR A 176 -0.38 -21.10 -1.28
N LEU A 177 0.11 -22.00 -2.14
CA LEU A 177 1.33 -21.84 -2.95
C LEU A 177 1.07 -21.36 -4.39
N GLY A 178 -0.18 -21.27 -4.80
CA GLY A 178 -0.64 -21.04 -6.17
C GLY A 178 -1.38 -19.73 -6.39
N SER A 179 -1.57 -18.87 -5.38
CA SER A 179 -2.36 -17.66 -5.55
C SER A 179 -1.95 -16.87 -6.80
N PRO A 180 -2.91 -16.37 -7.60
CA PRO A 180 -2.58 -15.79 -8.89
C PRO A 180 -1.78 -14.50 -8.65
N LYS A 181 -0.69 -14.39 -9.39
CA LYS A 181 0.31 -13.34 -9.21
C LYS A 181 -0.13 -12.09 -9.95
N GLU A 182 0.24 -10.93 -9.42
CA GLU A 182 -0.18 -9.64 -9.98
C GLU A 182 0.38 -9.51 -11.38
N SER A 183 -0.49 -9.62 -12.37
CA SER A 183 -0.12 -9.74 -13.78
C SER A 183 -0.79 -8.68 -14.65
N VAL A 184 -1.58 -7.79 -14.04
CA VAL A 184 -2.33 -6.73 -14.72
C VAL A 184 -2.09 -5.40 -14.03
N LEU A 185 -1.77 -4.40 -14.84
CA LEU A 185 -1.87 -2.99 -14.47
C LEU A 185 -3.21 -2.48 -14.98
N SER A 186 -4.07 -2.04 -14.07
CA SER A 186 -5.41 -1.55 -14.38
C SER A 186 -5.56 -0.10 -13.92
N TYR A 187 -6.54 0.59 -14.50
CA TYR A 187 -6.95 1.94 -14.13
C TYR A 187 -8.44 1.93 -13.75
N TYR A 188 -8.78 2.56 -12.63
CA TYR A 188 -10.15 2.80 -12.20
C TYR A 188 -10.51 4.27 -12.40
N ASP A 189 -11.55 4.54 -13.18
CA ASP A 189 -12.15 5.87 -13.34
C ASP A 189 -13.18 6.10 -12.23
N ILE A 190 -12.93 7.03 -11.31
CA ILE A 190 -13.79 7.27 -10.13
C ILE A 190 -15.16 7.80 -10.54
N LYS A 191 -15.23 8.63 -11.60
CA LYS A 191 -16.49 9.23 -12.06
C LYS A 191 -17.37 8.19 -12.74
N LYS A 192 -16.79 7.39 -13.64
CA LYS A 192 -17.52 6.36 -14.40
C LYS A 192 -17.72 5.07 -13.63
N LYS A 193 -16.92 4.85 -12.57
CA LYS A 193 -16.87 3.61 -11.79
C LYS A 193 -16.54 2.39 -12.65
N THR A 194 -15.57 2.54 -13.55
CA THR A 194 -15.17 1.50 -14.50
C THR A 194 -13.69 1.21 -14.39
N VAL A 195 -13.35 -0.08 -14.48
CA VAL A 195 -11.96 -0.55 -14.59
C VAL A 195 -11.60 -0.73 -16.06
N LYS A 196 -10.37 -0.35 -16.43
CA LYS A 196 -9.76 -0.63 -17.72
C LYS A 196 -8.37 -1.25 -17.51
N ASP A 197 -8.07 -2.32 -18.23
CA ASP A 197 -6.71 -2.85 -18.29
C ASP A 197 -5.82 -1.97 -19.16
N ILE A 198 -4.70 -1.57 -18.60
CA ILE A 198 -3.69 -0.76 -19.26
C ILE A 198 -2.61 -1.65 -19.86
N TRP A 199 -2.21 -2.68 -19.12
CA TRP A 199 -1.19 -3.64 -19.54
C TRP A 199 -1.33 -4.95 -18.78
N HIS A 200 -0.96 -6.08 -19.42
CA HIS A 200 -0.91 -7.37 -18.75
C HIS A 200 0.26 -8.23 -19.25
N THR A 201 0.63 -9.24 -18.46
CA THR A 201 1.58 -10.30 -18.84
C THR A 201 1.01 -11.69 -18.56
N ASP A 202 1.18 -12.61 -19.50
CA ASP A 202 0.68 -13.99 -19.35
C ASP A 202 1.69 -14.92 -18.68
N LYS A 203 2.97 -14.50 -18.58
CA LYS A 203 4.09 -15.35 -18.15
C LYS A 203 4.96 -14.72 -17.06
N GLY A 204 4.47 -13.68 -16.39
CA GLY A 204 5.25 -12.91 -15.43
C GLY A 204 4.45 -12.36 -14.25
N VAL A 205 5.15 -11.62 -13.39
CA VAL A 205 4.58 -10.88 -12.26
C VAL A 205 5.04 -9.45 -12.37
N ILE A 206 4.12 -8.51 -12.23
CA ILE A 206 4.42 -7.10 -12.07
C ILE A 206 4.73 -6.88 -10.60
N VAL A 207 6.00 -6.68 -10.27
CA VAL A 207 6.41 -6.45 -8.88
C VAL A 207 6.05 -5.03 -8.47
N ASN A 208 6.42 -4.05 -9.30
CA ASN A 208 6.19 -2.62 -9.10
C ASN A 208 5.99 -1.92 -10.45
N TYR A 209 5.40 -0.72 -10.41
CA TYR A 209 5.36 0.20 -11.53
C TYR A 209 5.61 1.63 -11.04
N SER A 210 6.02 2.49 -11.95
CA SER A 210 6.13 3.92 -11.73
C SER A 210 5.46 4.65 -12.88
N MET A 211 4.96 5.85 -12.63
CA MET A 211 4.35 6.69 -13.64
C MET A 211 5.09 8.02 -13.68
N GLU A 212 5.41 8.45 -14.89
CA GLU A 212 5.87 9.82 -15.13
C GLU A 212 4.63 10.68 -15.36
N ILE A 213 4.41 11.64 -14.47
CA ILE A 213 3.39 12.68 -14.63
C ILE A 213 4.03 13.77 -15.52
N LYS A 214 3.40 14.11 -16.64
CA LYS A 214 3.95 15.04 -17.65
C LYS A 214 3.27 16.39 -17.64
#